data_AF-A0A6M1S7T9-F1
#
_entry.id   AF-A0A6M1S7T9-F1
#
_cell.length_a   1.000
_cell.length_b   1.000
_cell.length_c   1.000
_cell.angle_alpha   90.00
_cell.angle_beta   90.00
_cell.angle_gamma   90.00
#
_symmetry.space_group_name_H-M   'P 1'
#
loop_
_entity.id
_entity.type
_entity.pdbx_description
1 polymer ?
#
loop_
_entity_poly.entity_id
_entity_poly.type
_entity_poly.pdbx_seq_one_letter_code
_entity_poly.pdbx_strand_id
1 'polypeptide(L)'
;CQIRGVTYSAPLRVKLRLVIYEREAPEGTVKDIKEQEVYMGEIPLMTDNGTFVINGTERVIVSQLHRSPGVFFDSDKGKTHSSGKVLYNARIIPYRGSWLDFEFDPKDNLFVRIDRRRKLPATIILRALNYTTEQI
;
A
#
# COMPACT_ATOMS: atom_id res chain seq x y z
N CYS A 1 -17.82 -26.01 -15.82
CA CYS A 1 -17.46 -25.76 -14.41
C CYS A 1 -18.69 -25.73 -13.49
N GLN A 2 -19.78 -25.04 -13.85
CA GLN A 2 -21.03 -24.96 -13.07
C GLN A 2 -21.60 -26.33 -12.68
N ILE A 3 -21.95 -27.18 -13.64
CA ILE A 3 -22.51 -28.54 -13.37
C ILE A 3 -21.57 -29.40 -12.52
N ARG A 4 -20.26 -29.26 -12.70
CA ARG A 4 -19.24 -30.06 -12.02
C ARG A 4 -18.87 -29.53 -10.63
N GLY A 5 -19.42 -28.38 -10.20
CA GLY A 5 -19.08 -27.79 -8.90
C GLY A 5 -17.65 -27.26 -8.79
N VAL A 6 -16.95 -27.03 -9.91
CA VAL A 6 -15.54 -26.59 -9.92
C VAL A 6 -15.41 -25.12 -10.30
N THR A 7 -14.25 -24.53 -10.02
CA THR A 7 -13.89 -23.16 -10.43
C THR A 7 -13.48 -23.12 -11.90
N TYR A 8 -13.89 -22.09 -12.62
CA TYR A 8 -13.41 -21.81 -13.97
C TYR A 8 -12.12 -20.98 -13.89
N SER A 9 -10.98 -21.64 -14.08
CA SER A 9 -9.65 -21.05 -13.95
C SER A 9 -8.67 -21.61 -14.98
N ALA A 10 -7.53 -20.94 -15.11
CA ALA A 10 -6.37 -21.44 -15.83
C ALA A 10 -5.12 -21.43 -14.93
N PRO A 11 -4.19 -22.40 -15.12
CA PRO A 11 -2.96 -22.46 -14.36
C PRO A 11 -2.02 -21.31 -14.74
N LEU A 12 -1.52 -20.58 -13.75
CA LEU A 12 -0.42 -19.65 -13.89
C LEU A 12 0.90 -20.39 -13.70
N ARG A 13 1.74 -20.37 -14.73
CA ARG A 13 3.12 -20.84 -14.65
C ARG A 13 4.06 -19.68 -14.95
N VAL A 14 5.13 -19.57 -14.15
CA VAL A 14 6.11 -18.50 -14.26
C VAL A 14 7.50 -19.12 -14.45
N LYS A 15 8.25 -18.57 -15.39
CA LYS A 15 9.62 -18.97 -15.64
C LYS A 15 10.56 -18.26 -14.66
N LEU A 16 11.09 -19.02 -13.70
CA LEU A 16 11.99 -18.51 -12.67
C LEU A 16 13.44 -18.85 -13.02
N ARG A 17 14.35 -17.92 -12.69
CA ARG A 17 15.79 -18.10 -12.83
C ARG A 17 16.46 -17.88 -11.48
N LEU A 18 17.18 -18.88 -11.02
CA LEU A 18 18.06 -18.81 -9.85
C LEU A 18 19.50 -18.64 -10.33
N VAL A 19 20.14 -17.54 -9.94
CA VAL A 19 21.56 -17.26 -10.21
C VAL A 19 22.33 -17.48 -8.92
N ILE A 20 23.34 -18.34 -8.96
CA ILE A 20 24.24 -18.62 -7.84
C ILE A 20 25.57 -17.92 -8.14
N TYR A 21 26.00 -17.04 -7.23
CA TYR A 21 27.27 -16.34 -7.33
C TYR A 21 28.37 -17.06 -6.55
N GLU A 22 29.60 -16.96 -7.05
CA GLU A 22 30.79 -17.45 -6.37
C GLU A 22 31.27 -16.45 -5.32
N ARG A 23 31.58 -16.94 -4.10
CA ARG A 23 31.97 -16.08 -2.97
C ARG A 23 33.46 -15.69 -2.98
N GLU A 24 34.30 -16.52 -3.59
CA GLU A 24 35.77 -16.37 -3.57
C GLU A 24 36.33 -15.70 -4.84
N ALA A 25 35.45 -15.37 -5.80
CA ALA A 25 35.77 -14.71 -7.05
C ALA A 25 35.31 -13.23 -7.02
N PRO A 26 35.71 -12.40 -8.00
CA PRO A 26 35.24 -11.02 -8.10
C PRO A 26 33.72 -10.91 -8.02
N GLU A 27 33.23 -9.82 -7.42
CA GLU A 27 31.79 -9.57 -7.24
C GLU A 27 31.05 -9.66 -8.58
N GLY A 28 30.00 -10.49 -8.61
CA GLY A 28 29.23 -10.77 -9.83
C GLY A 28 29.69 -11.99 -10.63
N THR A 29 30.73 -12.72 -10.20
CA THR A 29 31.12 -13.98 -10.85
C THR A 29 30.03 -15.04 -10.66
N VAL A 30 29.43 -15.48 -11.77
CA VAL A 30 28.33 -16.45 -11.77
C VAL A 30 28.90 -17.86 -11.71
N LYS A 31 28.47 -18.62 -10.69
CA LYS A 31 28.81 -20.03 -10.52
C LYS A 31 27.85 -20.95 -11.29
N ASP A 32 26.55 -20.67 -11.22
CA ASP A 32 25.52 -21.52 -11.82
C ASP A 32 24.24 -20.72 -12.10
N ILE A 33 23.49 -21.13 -13.11
CA ILE A 33 22.18 -20.59 -13.45
C ILE A 33 21.21 -21.74 -13.66
N LYS A 34 20.16 -21.79 -12.83
CA LYS A 34 19.07 -22.76 -12.95
C LYS A 34 17.80 -22.06 -13.39
N GLU A 35 17.18 -22.53 -14.45
CA GLU A 35 15.95 -21.96 -15.00
C GLU A 35 14.87 -23.04 -15.05
N GLN A 36 13.69 -22.72 -14.52
CA GLN A 36 12.58 -23.66 -14.45
C GLN A 36 11.23 -22.95 -14.57
N GLU A 37 10.29 -23.59 -15.24
CA GLU A 37 8.89 -23.19 -15.22
C GLU A 37 8.22 -23.74 -13.95
N VAL A 38 7.74 -22.84 -13.10
CA VAL A 38 7.16 -23.16 -11.79
C VAL A 38 5.68 -22.81 -11.82
N TYR A 39 4.85 -23.74 -11.34
CA TYR A 39 3.42 -23.52 -11.14
C TYR A 39 3.17 -22.64 -9.92
N MET A 40 2.46 -21.52 -10.12
CA MET A 40 2.19 -20.51 -9.10
C MET A 40 0.77 -20.60 -8.52
N GLY A 41 -0.16 -21.25 -9.22
CA GLY A 41 -1.56 -21.37 -8.80
C GLY A 41 -2.54 -21.28 -9.97
N GLU A 42 -3.83 -21.30 -9.65
CA GLU A 42 -4.93 -21.12 -10.60
C GLU A 42 -5.45 -19.68 -10.57
N ILE A 43 -5.67 -19.08 -11.73
CA ILE A 43 -6.32 -17.76 -11.85
C ILE A 43 -7.75 -17.97 -12.36
N PRO A 44 -8.80 -17.57 -11.60
CA PRO A 44 -10.16 -17.56 -12.10
C PRO A 44 -10.30 -16.67 -13.34
N LEU A 45 -10.86 -17.23 -14.41
CA LEU A 45 -11.06 -16.51 -15.66
C LEU A 45 -12.43 -15.82 -15.67
N MET A 46 -12.45 -14.63 -16.26
CA MET A 46 -13.68 -13.88 -16.49
C MET A 46 -14.43 -14.49 -17.68
N THR A 47 -15.73 -14.68 -17.54
CA THR A 47 -16.61 -15.07 -18.65
C THR A 47 -16.88 -13.88 -19.58
N ASP A 48 -17.43 -14.11 -20.76
CA ASP A 48 -17.78 -13.03 -21.70
C ASP A 48 -18.78 -12.01 -21.13
N ASN A 49 -19.52 -12.38 -20.08
CA ASN A 49 -20.49 -11.54 -19.39
C ASN A 49 -19.90 -10.79 -18.18
N GLY A 50 -18.60 -10.92 -17.90
CA GLY A 50 -17.96 -10.26 -16.74
C GLY A 50 -18.17 -10.97 -15.40
N THR A 51 -18.63 -12.23 -15.42
CA THR A 51 -18.81 -13.07 -14.21
C THR A 51 -17.62 -14.00 -13.99
N PHE A 52 -17.50 -14.56 -12.79
CA PHE A 52 -16.51 -15.58 -12.44
C PHE A 52 -17.22 -16.81 -11.86
N VAL A 53 -16.86 -18.02 -12.30
CA VAL A 53 -17.41 -19.26 -11.72
C VAL A 53 -16.49 -19.76 -10.62
N ILE A 54 -16.93 -19.69 -9.36
CA ILE A 54 -16.18 -20.16 -8.18
C ILE A 54 -16.98 -21.29 -7.52
N ASN A 55 -16.39 -22.49 -7.41
CA ASN A 55 -17.05 -23.68 -6.85
C ASN A 55 -18.44 -23.94 -7.48
N GLY A 56 -18.52 -23.86 -8.80
CA GLY A 56 -19.76 -24.08 -9.56
C GLY A 56 -20.77 -22.92 -9.53
N THR A 57 -20.55 -21.87 -8.74
CA THR A 57 -21.47 -20.73 -8.61
C THR A 57 -20.91 -19.49 -9.31
N GLU A 58 -21.76 -18.75 -10.04
CA GLU A 58 -21.36 -17.46 -10.61
C GLU A 58 -21.27 -16.37 -9.55
N ARG A 59 -20.20 -15.58 -9.63
CA ARG A 59 -19.92 -14.44 -8.77
C ARG A 59 -19.56 -13.24 -9.62
N VAL A 60 -19.88 -12.06 -9.11
CA VAL A 60 -19.52 -10.78 -9.72
C VAL A 60 -18.67 -10.01 -8.72
N ILE A 61 -17.55 -9.46 -9.20
CA ILE A 61 -16.73 -8.54 -8.42
C ILE A 61 -17.21 -7.13 -8.75
N VAL A 62 -17.69 -6.40 -7.74
CA VAL A 62 -18.12 -5.00 -7.89
C VAL A 62 -16.93 -4.05 -7.72
N SER A 63 -16.93 -2.97 -8.49
CA SER A 63 -15.91 -1.92 -8.35
C SER A 63 -16.05 -1.22 -7.00
N GLN A 64 -14.91 -1.04 -6.32
CA GLN A 64 -14.86 -0.27 -5.07
C GLN A 64 -14.57 1.20 -5.37
N LEU A 65 -15.37 2.10 -4.81
CA LEU A 65 -15.04 3.52 -4.75
C LEU A 65 -14.25 3.81 -3.47
N HIS A 66 -12.97 4.14 -3.61
CA HIS A 66 -12.10 4.54 -2.51
C HIS A 66 -11.35 5.83 -2.83
N ARG A 67 -10.78 6.47 -1.80
CA ARG A 67 -9.95 7.67 -2.01
C ARG A 67 -8.71 7.31 -2.81
N SER A 68 -8.33 8.18 -3.75
CA SER A 68 -7.08 8.03 -4.48
C SER A 68 -5.88 8.23 -3.52
N PRO A 69 -4.73 7.60 -3.80
CA PRO A 69 -3.47 8.00 -3.19
C PRO A 69 -3.16 9.47 -3.50
N GLY A 70 -2.50 10.16 -2.58
CA GLY A 70 -2.15 11.57 -2.73
C GLY A 70 -2.11 12.33 -1.42
N VAL A 71 -2.01 13.65 -1.54
CA VAL A 71 -2.02 14.58 -0.40
C VAL A 71 -3.35 15.31 -0.37
N PHE A 72 -4.03 15.23 0.76
CA PHE A 72 -5.33 15.87 0.99
C PHE A 72 -5.20 16.88 2.11
N PHE A 73 -5.77 18.06 1.91
CA PHE A 73 -5.89 19.08 2.94
C PHE A 73 -7.37 19.20 3.33
N ASP A 74 -7.65 19.20 4.64
CA ASP A 74 -9.01 19.35 5.16
C ASP A 74 -9.01 20.34 6.34
N SER A 75 -10.19 20.79 6.73
CA SER A 75 -10.38 21.64 7.89
C SER A 75 -11.56 21.18 8.72
N ASP A 76 -11.46 21.35 10.03
CA ASP A 76 -12.53 21.00 10.96
C ASP A 76 -13.71 21.99 10.94
N LYS A 77 -13.60 23.07 10.14
CA LYS A 77 -14.54 24.20 10.06
C LYS A 77 -14.85 24.83 11.43
N GLY A 78 -13.88 24.82 12.34
CA GLY A 78 -13.98 25.38 13.70
C GLY A 78 -14.86 24.57 14.66
N LYS A 79 -15.19 23.32 14.32
CA LYS A 79 -16.12 22.48 15.10
C LYS A 79 -15.44 21.71 16.23
N THR A 80 -14.13 21.48 16.17
CA THR A 80 -13.44 20.60 17.12
C THR A 80 -12.97 21.30 18.38
N HIS A 81 -12.86 22.64 18.38
CA HIS A 81 -12.36 23.39 19.53
C HIS A 81 -13.31 24.53 19.92
N SER A 82 -13.48 24.75 21.23
CA SER A 82 -14.41 25.75 21.78
C SER A 82 -14.06 27.19 21.42
N SER A 83 -12.82 27.48 21.04
CA SER A 83 -12.44 28.82 20.55
C SER A 83 -13.02 29.16 19.18
N GLY A 84 -13.63 28.20 18.47
CA GLY A 84 -14.14 28.38 17.11
C GLY A 84 -13.03 28.52 16.05
N LYS A 85 -11.77 28.35 16.44
CA LYS A 85 -10.62 28.42 15.52
C LYS A 85 -10.65 27.24 14.56
N VAL A 86 -10.53 27.55 13.27
CA VAL A 86 -10.43 26.54 12.21
C VAL A 86 -9.05 25.88 12.29
N LEU A 87 -9.05 24.56 12.44
CA LEU A 87 -7.85 23.73 12.43
C LEU A 87 -7.74 23.01 11.09
N TYR A 88 -6.56 23.15 10.48
CA TYR A 88 -6.22 22.47 9.24
C TYR A 88 -5.46 21.17 9.50
N ASN A 89 -5.64 20.21 8.61
CA ASN A 89 -4.82 19.00 8.56
C ASN A 89 -4.32 18.75 7.13
N ALA A 90 -3.24 17.98 7.03
CA ALA A 90 -2.75 17.44 5.77
C ALA A 90 -2.57 15.93 5.93
N ARG A 91 -3.09 15.14 5.00
CA ARG A 91 -3.02 13.69 5.02
C ARG A 91 -2.35 13.18 3.76
N ILE A 92 -1.30 12.40 3.94
CA ILE A 92 -0.60 11.69 2.86
C ILE A 92 -1.11 10.25 2.86
N ILE A 93 -1.82 9.89 1.79
CA ILE A 93 -2.36 8.55 1.56
C ILE A 93 -1.47 7.84 0.53
N PRO A 94 -0.65 6.85 0.91
CA PRO A 94 0.10 6.06 -0.05
C PRO A 94 -0.79 5.04 -0.76
N TYR A 95 -0.36 4.54 -1.92
CA TYR A 95 -1.03 3.41 -2.57
C TYR A 95 -0.90 2.12 -1.76
N ARG A 96 0.28 1.89 -1.17
CA ARG A 96 0.55 0.83 -0.20
C ARG A 96 1.49 1.37 0.87
N GLY A 97 1.24 1.02 2.13
CA GLY A 97 2.08 1.41 3.27
C GLY A 97 1.33 2.29 4.28
N SER A 98 2.11 2.86 5.21
CA SER A 98 1.60 3.63 6.33
C SER A 98 1.13 5.03 5.95
N TRP A 99 0.03 5.46 6.57
CA TRP A 99 -0.52 6.80 6.38
C TRP A 99 0.22 7.81 7.25
N LEU A 100 0.43 9.01 6.73
CA LEU A 100 1.05 10.12 7.46
C LEU A 100 0.09 11.30 7.53
N ASP A 101 -0.27 11.68 8.76
CA ASP A 101 -1.19 12.77 9.06
C ASP A 101 -0.46 13.91 9.76
N PHE A 102 -0.60 15.14 9.26
CA PHE A 102 -0.17 16.38 9.92
C PHE A 102 -1.40 17.13 10.40
N GLU A 103 -1.37 17.62 11.64
CA GLU A 103 -2.48 18.36 12.23
C GLU A 103 -1.99 19.52 13.09
N PHE A 104 -2.68 20.66 13.00
CA PHE A 104 -2.50 21.76 13.94
C PHE A 104 -3.32 21.52 15.20
N ASP A 105 -2.79 21.98 16.34
CA ASP A 105 -3.58 22.14 17.56
C ASP A 105 -4.11 23.58 17.72
N PRO A 106 -5.00 23.83 18.69
CA PRO A 106 -5.52 25.19 18.95
C PRO A 106 -4.46 26.22 19.32
N LYS A 107 -3.30 25.75 19.82
CA LYS A 107 -2.16 26.56 20.26
C LYS A 107 -1.11 26.76 19.14
N ASP A 108 -1.48 26.51 17.89
CA ASP A 108 -0.62 26.66 16.70
C ASP A 108 0.60 25.73 16.64
N ASN A 109 0.59 24.63 17.39
CA ASN A 109 1.64 23.62 17.30
C ASN A 109 1.31 22.60 16.22
N LEU A 110 2.32 22.26 15.42
CA LEU A 110 2.21 21.24 14.38
C LEU A 110 2.60 19.87 14.92
N PHE A 111 1.74 18.89 14.66
CA PHE A 111 1.94 17.51 15.06
C PHE A 111 1.76 16.55 13.90
N VAL A 112 2.25 15.35 14.11
CA VAL A 112 2.19 14.25 13.16
C VAL A 112 1.66 12.97 13.81
N ARG A 113 0.96 12.16 13.02
CA ARG A 113 0.53 10.80 13.36
C ARG A 113 0.88 9.85 12.22
N ILE A 114 1.35 8.67 12.58
CA ILE A 114 1.56 7.55 11.65
C ILE A 114 0.46 6.53 11.92
N ASP A 115 -0.28 6.11 10.90
CA ASP A 115 -1.37 5.13 10.98
C ASP A 115 -2.43 5.45 12.06
N ARG A 116 -2.75 6.74 12.22
CA ARG A 116 -3.70 7.26 13.23
C ARG A 116 -3.33 6.89 14.68
N ARG A 117 -2.07 6.57 14.95
CA ARG A 117 -1.55 6.30 16.30
C ARG A 117 -1.36 7.60 17.10
N ARG A 118 -0.59 7.52 18.20
CA ARG A 118 -0.33 8.65 19.09
C ARG A 118 0.23 9.86 18.32
N LYS A 119 -0.18 11.03 18.80
CA LYS A 119 0.28 12.34 18.32
C LYS A 119 1.72 12.59 18.76
N LEU A 120 2.56 13.01 17.83
CA LEU A 120 3.97 13.36 18.06
C LEU A 120 4.24 14.77 17.51
N PRO A 121 5.08 15.60 18.14
CA PRO A 121 5.53 16.85 17.53
C PRO A 121 6.15 16.61 16.15
N ALA A 122 5.82 17.44 15.16
CA ALA A 122 6.33 17.27 13.79
C ALA A 122 7.87 17.31 13.71
N THR A 123 8.50 18.03 14.65
CA THR A 123 9.96 18.11 14.80
C THR A 123 10.63 16.75 15.03
N ILE A 124 9.92 15.76 15.59
CA ILE A 124 10.48 14.41 15.78
C ILE A 124 10.78 13.75 14.43
N ILE A 125 9.90 13.90 13.45
CA ILE A 125 10.13 13.35 12.11
C ILE A 125 11.26 14.11 11.40
N LEU A 126 11.30 15.44 11.52
CA LEU A 126 12.37 16.23 10.89
C LEU A 126 13.74 15.86 11.46
N ARG A 127 13.85 15.68 12.78
CA ARG A 127 15.09 15.19 13.41
C ARG A 127 15.44 13.76 12.99
N ALA A 128 14.44 12.88 12.82
CA ALA A 128 14.65 11.52 12.31
C ALA A 128 15.15 11.49 10.85
N LEU A 129 14.89 12.56 10.09
CA LEU A 129 15.44 12.78 8.74
C LEU A 129 16.81 13.48 8.76
N ASN A 130 17.46 13.58 9.93
CA ASN A 130 18.75 14.22 10.15
C ASN A 130 18.80 15.74 9.90
N TYR A 131 17.68 16.45 10.06
CA TYR A 131 17.67 17.92 10.05
C TYR A 131 18.13 18.49 11.41
N THR A 132 19.03 19.47 11.36
CA THR A 132 19.45 20.23 12.55
C THR A 132 18.41 21.30 12.91
N THR A 133 18.48 21.84 14.13
CA THR A 133 17.56 22.91 14.56
C THR A 133 17.68 24.17 13.70
N GLU A 134 18.86 24.48 13.18
CA GLU A 134 19.08 25.65 12.31
C GLU A 134 18.49 25.47 10.90
N GLN A 135 18.28 24.22 10.48
CA GLN A 135 17.69 23.88 9.17
C GLN A 135 16.17 23.76 9.22
N ILE A 136 15.56 23.73 10.41
CA ILE A 136 14.11 23.62 10.66
C ILE A 136 13.55 25.01 10.90
#